data_AF-A0A7X9GHR6-F1
#
_entry.id   AF-A0A7X9GHR6-F1
#
_cell.length_a   1.000
_cell.length_b   1.000
_cell.length_c   1.000
_cell.angle_alpha   90.00
_cell.angle_beta   90.00
_cell.angle_gamma   90.00
#
_symmetry.space_group_name_H-M   'P 1'
#
loop_
_entity.id
_entity.type
_entity.pdbx_description
1 polymer ?
#
loop_
_entity_poly.entity_id
_entity_poly.type
_entity_poly.pdbx_seq_one_letter_code
_entity_poly.pdbx_strand_id
1 'polypeptide(L)' 'MQWGILLIVIGIVAIITGLLLLKARIKTDKDEDPVAFALDVAYSLPEPFYLTVAGLVLLIAGIIVSIVT' A
#
# COMPACT_ATOMS: atom_id res chain seq x y z
N MET A 1 7.41 -7.17 22.84
CA MET A 1 8.52 -6.64 22.01
C MET A 1 8.77 -7.29 20.63
N GLN A 2 9.33 -8.51 20.49
CA GLN A 2 9.80 -9.02 19.16
C GLN A 2 8.71 -9.14 18.07
N TRP A 3 7.49 -9.53 18.45
CA TRP A 3 6.36 -9.68 17.52
C TRP A 3 5.84 -8.35 16.95
N GLY A 4 5.88 -7.28 17.75
CA GLY A 4 5.46 -5.95 17.29
C GLY A 4 6.40 -5.37 16.23
N ILE A 5 7.71 -5.56 16.40
CA ILE A 5 8.72 -5.19 15.40
C ILE A 5 8.50 -5.98 14.09
N LEU A 6 8.18 -7.27 14.18
CA LEU A 6 7.91 -8.11 13.01
C LEU A 6 6.70 -7.59 12.20
N LEU A 7 5.62 -7.20 12.88
CA LEU A 7 4.44 -6.60 12.23
C LEU A 7 4.78 -5.25 11.58
N ILE A 8 5.61 -4.42 12.23
CA ILE A 8 6.07 -3.15 11.66
C ILE A 8 6.86 -3.40 10.37
N VAL A 9 7.80 -4.34 10.38
CA VAL A 9 8.61 -4.66 9.19
C VAL A 9 7.73 -5.16 8.04
N ILE A 10 6.79 -6.07 8.30
CA ILE A 10 5.86 -6.56 7.29
C ILE A 10 4.98 -5.42 6.75
N GLY A 11 4.50 -4.54 7.62
CA GLY A 11 3.73 -3.36 7.24
C GLY A 11 4.50 -2.43 6.32
N ILE A 12 5.77 -2.13 6.64
CA ILE A 12 6.65 -1.30 5.80
C ILE A 12 6.85 -1.95 4.43
N VAL A 13 7.14 -3.26 4.38
CA VAL A 13 7.34 -3.98 3.11
C VAL A 13 6.08 -3.90 2.25
N ALA A 14 4.90 -4.16 2.83
CA ALA A 14 3.62 -4.07 2.12
C ALA A 14 3.35 -2.66 1.57
N ILE A 15 3.66 -1.60 2.33
CA ILE A 15 3.53 -0.21 1.88
C ILE A 15 4.44 0.04 0.66
N ILE A 16 5.72 -0.34 0.75
CA ILE A 16 6.69 -0.11 -0.33
C ILE A 16 6.27 -0.87 -1.59
N THR A 17 5.88 -2.14 -1.46
CA THR A 17 5.42 -2.96 -2.58
C THR A 17 4.15 -2.38 -3.21
N GLY A 18 3.18 -1.96 -2.39
CA GLY A 18 1.94 -1.33 -2.87
C GLY A 18 2.20 -0.05 -3.66
N LEU A 19 3.10 0.81 -3.17
CA LEU A 19 3.50 2.03 -3.86
C LEU A 19 4.25 1.77 -5.18
N LEU A 20 5.14 0.77 -5.22
CA LEU A 20 5.85 0.39 -6.44
C LEU A 20 4.90 -0.14 -7.52
N LEU A 21 3.97 -1.02 -7.13
CA LEU A 21 2.94 -1.55 -8.02
C LEU A 21 1.99 -0.45 -8.51
N LEU A 22 1.58 0.45 -7.61
CA LEU A 22 0.77 1.60 -7.97
C LEU A 22 1.48 2.48 -9.01
N LYS A 23 2.76 2.80 -8.77
CA LYS A 23 3.56 3.60 -9.69
C LYS A 23 3.77 2.91 -11.04
N ALA A 24 3.99 1.61 -11.05
CA ALA A 24 4.11 0.82 -12.28
C ALA A 24 2.80 0.83 -13.08
N ARG A 25 1.67 0.54 -12.44
CA ARG A 25 0.34 0.55 -13.08
C ARG A 25 -0.03 1.92 -13.62
N ILE A 26 0.16 2.98 -12.82
CA ILE A 26 -0.08 4.36 -13.25
C ILE A 26 0.76 4.72 -14.48
N LYS A 27 2.02 4.28 -14.53
CA LYS A 27 2.90 4.57 -15.67
C LYS A 27 2.43 3.84 -16.92
N THR A 28 2.12 2.54 -16.83
CA THR A 28 1.65 1.73 -17.96
C THR A 28 0.30 2.22 -18.48
N ASP A 29 -0.68 2.41 -17.60
CA ASP A 29 -2.04 2.78 -18.00
C ASP A 29 -2.10 4.21 -18.59
N LYS A 30 -1.28 5.14 -18.07
CA LYS A 30 -1.21 6.51 -18.60
C LYS A 30 -0.57 6.58 -19.99
N ASP A 31 0.43 5.75 -20.27
CA ASP A 31 1.13 5.73 -21.55
C ASP A 31 0.29 5.05 -22.65
N GLU A 32 -0.61 4.12 -22.28
CA GLU A 32 -1.52 3.44 -23.22
C GLU A 32 -2.81 4.23 -23.48
N ASP A 33 -3.47 4.77 -22.45
CA ASP A 33 -4.69 5.58 -22.62
C ASP A 33 -4.91 6.58 -21.45
N PRO A 34 -4.47 7.84 -21.58
CA PRO A 34 -4.48 8.80 -20.48
C PRO A 34 -5.89 9.22 -20.05
N VAL A 35 -6.91 9.10 -20.92
CA VAL A 35 -8.30 9.46 -20.60
C VAL A 35 -8.96 8.34 -19.82
N ALA A 36 -8.80 7.09 -20.26
CA ALA A 36 -9.29 5.92 -19.55
C ALA A 36 -8.66 5.82 -18.16
N PHE A 37 -7.36 6.10 -18.03
CA PHE A 37 -6.67 6.15 -16.75
C PHE A 37 -7.26 7.19 -15.79
N ALA A 38 -7.54 8.41 -16.26
CA ALA A 38 -8.12 9.46 -15.42
C ALA A 38 -9.53 9.10 -14.93
N LEU A 39 -10.34 8.46 -15.78
CA LEU A 39 -11.63 7.90 -15.41
C LEU A 39 -11.48 6.74 -14.42
N ASP A 40 -10.55 5.81 -14.65
CA ASP A 40 -10.35 4.66 -13.75
C ASP A 40 -9.94 5.14 -12.35
N VAL A 41 -8.97 6.06 -12.24
CA VAL A 41 -8.57 6.64 -10.94
C VAL A 41 -9.69 7.44 -10.27
N ALA A 42 -10.56 8.10 -11.05
CA ALA A 42 -11.66 8.89 -10.51
C ALA A 42 -12.81 8.02 -9.96
N TYR A 43 -13.04 6.84 -10.55
CA TYR A 43 -14.18 5.97 -10.21
C TYR A 43 -13.79 4.69 -9.48
N SER A 44 -12.52 4.29 -9.50
CA SER A 44 -12.01 3.07 -8.87
C SER A 44 -10.69 3.34 -8.14
N LEU A 45 -10.55 2.79 -6.93
CA LEU A 45 -9.28 2.80 -6.22
C LEU A 45 -8.44 1.63 -6.76
N PRO A 46 -7.21 1.88 -7.25
CA PRO A 46 -6.39 0.82 -7.82
C PRO A 46 -6.13 -0.28 -6.78
N GLU A 47 -6.18 -1.55 -7.19
CA GLU A 47 -5.89 -2.69 -6.30
C GLU A 47 -4.60 -2.53 -5.45
N PRO A 48 -3.48 -2.01 -6.00
CA PRO A 48 -2.25 -1.77 -5.23
C PRO A 48 -2.43 -0.79 -4.06
N PHE A 49 -3.44 0.08 -4.13
CA PHE A 49 -3.77 1.01 -3.06
C PHE A 49 -4.26 0.27 -1.82
N TYR A 50 -5.08 -0.77 -1.96
CA TYR A 50 -5.53 -1.59 -0.82
C TYR A 50 -4.37 -2.30 -0.14
N LEU A 51 -3.34 -2.72 -0.89
CA LEU A 51 -2.13 -3.32 -0.34
C LEU A 51 -1.36 -2.31 0.53
N THR A 52 -1.29 -1.06 0.07
CA THR A 52 -0.67 0.05 0.83
C THR A 52 -1.45 0.33 2.11
N VAL A 53 -2.78 0.37 2.04
CA VAL A 53 -3.66 0.56 3.21
C VAL A 53 -3.52 -0.58 4.20
N ALA A 54 -3.49 -1.83 3.73
CA ALA A 54 -3.27 -3.00 4.59
C ALA A 54 -1.92 -2.94 5.31
N GLY A 55 -0.86 -2.53 4.60
CA GLY A 55 0.47 -2.30 5.20
C GLY A 55 0.45 -1.22 6.28
N LEU A 56 -0.30 -0.13 6.07
CA LEU A 56 -0.48 0.92 7.07
C LEU A 56 -1.19 0.41 8.33
N VAL A 57 -2.23 -0.40 8.17
CA VAL A 57 -2.96 -1.02 9.30
C VAL A 57 -2.04 -1.94 10.09
N LEU A 58 -1.24 -2.77 9.41
CA LEU A 58 -0.25 -3.65 10.05
C LEU A 58 0.81 -2.85 10.81
N LEU A 59 1.26 -1.73 10.25
CA LEU A 59 2.23 -0.85 10.89
C LEU A 59 1.68 -0.25 12.19
N ILE A 60 0.45 0.26 12.16
CA ILE A 60 -0.23 0.80 13.35
C ILE A 60 -0.44 -0.30 14.39
N ALA A 61 -0.93 -1.47 13.98
CA ALA A 61 -1.12 -2.61 14.88
C ALA A 61 0.22 -3.04 15.52
N GLY A 62 1.29 -3.10 14.74
CA GLY A 62 2.63 -3.44 15.22
C GLY A 62 3.18 -2.43 16.23
N ILE A 63 2.94 -1.13 16.03
CA ILE A 63 3.28 -0.09 17.00
C ILE A 63 2.50 -0.27 18.30
N ILE A 64 1.19 -0.47 18.23
CA ILE A 64 0.34 -0.69 19.41
C ILE A 64 0.83 -1.92 20.19
N VAL A 65 1.04 -3.05 19.51
CA VAL A 65 1.55 -4.28 20.14
C VAL A 65 2.92 -4.05 20.78
N SER A 66 3.81 -3.27 20.14
CA SER A 66 5.14 -2.97 20.70
C SER A 66 5.09 -2.09 21.95
N ILE A 67 4.09 -1.20 22.07
CA ILE A 67 3.90 -0.34 23.24
C ILE A 67 3.28 -1.14 24.39
N VAL A 68 2.34 -2.04 24.07
CA VAL A 68 1.57 -2.81 25.05
C VAL A 68 2.36 -4.02 25.60
N THR A 69 3.37 -4.53 24.86
CA THR A 69 4.12 -5.76 25.20
C THR A 69 5.63 -5.58 25.33
#